data_AF-A0A1L5P516-F1
#
_entry.id   AF-A0A1L5P516-F1
#
_cell.length_a   1.000
_cell.length_b   1.000
_cell.length_c   1.000
_cell.angle_alpha   90.00
_cell.angle_beta   90.00
_cell.angle_gamma   90.00
#
_symmetry.space_group_name_H-M   'P 1'
#
loop_
_entity.id
_entity.type
_entity.pdbx_description
1 polymer ?
#
loop_
_entity_poly.entity_id
_entity_poly.type
_entity_poly.pdbx_seq_one_letter_code
_entity_poly.pdbx_strand_id
1 'polypeptide(L)'
;MTTAFNASAAVAALESHRTELIDYINRTTDALIAKIAGAHPSLVVGVKIPTLEQAQDPRNKDGVNLTARGAEILYRLFDDGAGYNRASKALSITQTAARNRKSLWEKQGGLNRKREPLDIDE
;
A
#
# COMPACT_ATOMS: atom_id res chain seq x y z
N MET A 1 -3.41 32.45 -33.23
CA MET A 1 -3.85 31.09 -32.81
C MET A 1 -2.64 30.35 -32.26
N THR A 2 -2.39 30.39 -30.95
CA THR A 2 -1.32 29.61 -30.31
C THR A 2 -1.46 29.69 -28.80
N THR A 3 -2.32 28.86 -28.19
CA THR A 3 -2.40 28.81 -26.70
C THR A 3 -2.91 27.49 -26.12
N ALA A 4 -3.56 26.62 -26.90
CA ALA A 4 -4.12 25.38 -26.37
C ALA A 4 -3.09 24.26 -26.14
N PHE A 5 -1.98 24.23 -26.89
CA PHE A 5 -0.99 23.13 -26.82
C PHE A 5 -0.05 23.18 -25.59
N ASN A 6 0.08 24.32 -24.91
CA ASN A 6 0.97 24.45 -23.74
C ASN A 6 0.27 24.23 -22.40
N ALA A 7 -1.05 24.46 -22.31
CA ALA A 7 -1.78 24.33 -21.06
C ALA A 7 -1.88 22.87 -20.61
N SER A 8 -2.18 21.94 -21.53
CA SER A 8 -2.26 20.51 -21.22
C SER A 8 -0.92 19.92 -20.80
N ALA A 9 0.16 20.28 -21.50
CA ALA A 9 1.52 19.85 -21.14
C ALA A 9 1.96 20.40 -19.78
N ALA A 10 1.65 21.67 -19.49
CA ALA A 10 1.93 22.27 -18.19
C ALA A 10 1.16 21.60 -17.05
N VAL A 11 -0.12 21.29 -17.26
CA VAL A 11 -0.94 20.56 -16.27
C VAL A 11 -0.39 19.15 -16.03
N ALA A 12 -0.03 18.42 -17.09
CA ALA A 12 0.57 17.09 -16.96
C ALA A 12 1.90 17.13 -16.19
N ALA A 13 2.75 18.13 -16.46
CA ALA A 13 4.01 18.32 -15.73
C ALA A 13 3.77 18.64 -14.25
N LEU A 14 2.78 19.49 -13.94
CA LEU A 14 2.40 19.81 -12.55
C LEU A 14 1.88 18.59 -11.80
N GLU A 15 1.03 17.76 -12.41
CA GLU A 15 0.52 16.55 -11.77
C GLU A 15 1.61 15.47 -11.60
N SER A 16 2.57 15.38 -12.53
CA SER A 16 3.75 14.53 -12.36
C SER A 16 4.57 14.98 -11.16
N HIS A 17 4.89 16.27 -11.07
CA HIS A 17 5.68 16.82 -9.98
C HIS A 17 4.96 16.73 -8.62
N ARG A 18 3.64 16.91 -8.62
CA ARG A 18 2.79 16.68 -7.44
C ARG A 18 2.90 15.24 -6.94
N THR A 19 2.85 14.28 -7.87
CA THR A 19 2.99 12.85 -7.56
C THR A 19 4.36 12.57 -6.94
N GLU A 20 5.42 13.11 -7.52
CA GLU A 20 6.79 12.99 -7.00
C GLU A 20 6.93 13.54 -5.57
N LEU A 21 6.35 14.72 -5.30
CA LEU A 21 6.38 15.33 -3.97
C LEU A 21 5.64 14.47 -2.93
N ILE A 22 4.46 13.94 -3.29
CA ILE A 22 3.71 13.03 -2.43
C ILE A 22 4.54 11.78 -2.12
N ASP A 23 5.18 11.19 -3.13
CA ASP A 23 6.04 10.03 -2.95
C ASP A 23 7.26 10.32 -2.08
N TYR A 24 7.88 11.48 -2.27
CA TYR A 24 9.00 11.93 -1.44
C TYR A 24 8.59 12.08 0.02
N ILE A 25 7.47 12.76 0.31
CA ILE A 25 6.95 12.93 1.67
C ILE A 25 6.71 11.57 2.30
N ASN A 26 5.96 10.69 1.61
CA ASN A 26 5.64 9.35 2.13
C ASN A 26 6.91 8.56 2.46
N ARG A 27 7.88 8.50 1.55
CA ARG A 27 9.16 7.79 1.76
C ARG A 27 9.92 8.35 2.95
N THR A 28 9.95 9.67 3.09
CA THR A 28 10.70 10.33 4.18
C THR A 28 10.03 10.12 5.53
N THR A 29 8.69 10.13 5.56
CA THR A 29 7.90 9.78 6.75
C THR A 29 8.09 8.31 7.13
N ASP A 30 8.03 7.38 6.18
CA ASP A 30 8.27 5.96 6.44
C ASP A 30 9.67 5.72 7.02
N ALA A 31 10.70 6.39 6.48
CA ALA A 31 12.06 6.32 7.00
C ALA A 31 12.19 6.91 8.41
N LEU A 32 11.46 8.00 8.70
CA LEU A 32 11.43 8.60 10.03
C LEU A 32 10.73 7.70 11.05
N ILE A 33 9.60 7.10 10.68
CA ILE A 33 8.89 6.10 11.49
C ILE A 33 9.83 4.95 11.83
N ALA A 34 10.54 4.39 10.85
CA ALA A 34 11.50 3.31 11.08
C ALA A 34 12.66 3.72 12.02
N LYS A 35 13.15 4.96 11.93
CA LYS A 35 14.18 5.49 12.83
C LYS A 35 13.69 5.69 14.26
N ILE A 36 12.46 6.19 14.42
CA ILE A 36 11.88 6.51 15.74
C ILE A 36 11.39 5.24 16.45
N ALA A 37 10.73 4.34 15.72
CA ALA A 37 10.11 3.16 16.31
C ALA A 37 11.10 2.01 16.60
N GLY A 38 12.33 2.08 16.07
CA GLY A 38 13.18 0.88 15.96
C GLY A 38 12.57 -0.14 15.00
N ALA A 39 13.26 -1.25 14.73
CA ALA A 39 12.69 -2.35 13.94
C ALA A 39 11.34 -2.73 14.56
N HIS A 40 10.24 -2.42 13.86
CA HIS A 40 8.89 -2.58 14.37
C HIS A 40 8.75 -3.98 14.99
N PRO A 41 8.53 -4.12 16.31
CA PRO A 41 7.82 -5.30 16.75
C PRO A 41 6.50 -5.24 16.01
N SER A 42 6.18 -6.29 15.24
CA SER A 42 4.88 -6.44 14.60
C SER A 42 3.82 -5.93 15.56
N LEU A 43 2.98 -4.98 15.13
CA LEU A 43 1.96 -4.37 16.00
C LEU A 43 0.97 -5.43 16.50
N VAL A 44 1.02 -6.63 15.92
CA VAL A 44 0.20 -7.78 16.27
C VAL A 44 1.06 -9.03 16.44
N VAL A 45 1.12 -9.54 17.66
CA VAL A 45 1.80 -10.80 18.01
C VAL A 45 1.16 -11.97 17.27
N GLY A 46 1.96 -12.81 16.63
CA GLY A 46 1.50 -14.05 15.97
C GLY A 46 0.96 -13.89 14.55
N VAL A 47 1.01 -12.69 13.95
CA VAL A 47 0.64 -12.49 12.54
C VAL A 47 1.90 -12.58 11.68
N LYS A 48 1.90 -13.53 10.73
CA LYS A 48 2.99 -13.63 9.75
C LYS A 48 2.84 -12.52 8.71
N ILE A 49 3.84 -11.65 8.65
CA ILE A 49 3.90 -10.56 7.67
C ILE A 49 4.37 -11.14 6.34
N PRO A 50 3.64 -10.92 5.23
CA PRO A 50 4.01 -11.45 3.92
C PRO A 50 5.38 -10.94 3.46
N THR A 51 6.19 -11.82 2.87
CA THR A 51 7.39 -11.39 2.13
C THR A 51 7.02 -10.66 0.84
N LEU A 52 7.99 -10.02 0.20
CA LEU A 52 7.76 -9.36 -1.09
C LEU A 52 7.31 -10.37 -2.16
N GLU A 53 7.93 -11.55 -2.20
CA GLU A 53 7.59 -12.63 -3.14
C GLU A 53 6.16 -13.12 -2.92
N GLN A 54 5.73 -13.28 -1.66
CA GLN A 54 4.37 -13.66 -1.31
C GLN A 54 3.34 -12.58 -1.67
N ALA A 55 3.73 -11.30 -1.57
CA ALA A 55 2.90 -10.17 -1.97
C ALA A 55 2.76 -10.05 -3.49
N GLN A 56 3.80 -10.43 -4.24
CA GLN A 56 3.83 -10.43 -5.70
C GLN A 56 3.30 -11.73 -6.32
N ASP A 57 2.85 -12.69 -5.51
CA ASP A 57 2.25 -13.94 -5.98
C ASP A 57 1.08 -13.66 -6.94
N PRO A 58 1.08 -14.24 -8.16
CA PRO A 58 0.01 -14.06 -9.13
C PRO A 58 -1.39 -14.39 -8.59
N ARG A 59 -1.51 -15.30 -7.62
CA ARG A 59 -2.78 -15.68 -6.97
C ARG A 59 -3.44 -14.54 -6.19
N ASN A 60 -2.68 -13.47 -5.89
CA ASN A 60 -3.22 -12.27 -5.25
C ASN A 60 -4.08 -11.42 -6.18
N LYS A 61 -4.03 -11.67 -7.49
CA LYS A 61 -4.70 -10.83 -8.49
C LYS A 61 -5.53 -11.65 -9.47
N ASP A 62 -6.66 -11.09 -9.82
CA ASP A 62 -7.45 -11.47 -10.99
C ASP A 62 -7.50 -10.27 -11.94
N GLY A 63 -6.65 -10.32 -12.96
CA GLY A 63 -6.32 -9.16 -13.80
C GLY A 63 -5.76 -8.00 -12.97
N VAL A 64 -6.49 -6.89 -12.92
CA VAL A 64 -6.12 -5.68 -12.16
C VAL A 64 -6.64 -5.68 -10.72
N ASN A 65 -7.58 -6.58 -10.40
CA ASN A 65 -8.27 -6.61 -9.12
C ASN A 65 -7.57 -7.54 -8.14
N LEU A 66 -7.65 -7.24 -6.84
CA LEU A 66 -7.20 -8.15 -5.80
C LEU A 66 -8.21 -9.28 -5.59
N THR A 67 -7.71 -10.51 -5.50
CA THR A 67 -8.47 -11.65 -4.98
C THR A 67 -8.68 -11.50 -3.46
N ALA A 68 -9.48 -12.39 -2.86
CA ALA A 68 -9.61 -12.44 -1.40
C ALA A 68 -8.25 -12.63 -0.71
N ARG A 69 -7.39 -13.50 -1.27
CA ARG A 69 -6.01 -13.69 -0.82
C ARG A 69 -5.21 -12.40 -0.89
N GLY A 70 -5.23 -11.73 -2.05
CA GLY A 70 -4.49 -10.47 -2.24
C GLY A 70 -4.98 -9.34 -1.32
N ALA A 71 -6.27 -9.29 -1.01
CA ALA A 71 -6.82 -8.35 -0.03
C ALA A 71 -6.31 -8.64 1.39
N GLU A 72 -6.28 -9.91 1.80
CA GLU A 72 -5.75 -10.30 3.12
C GLU A 72 -4.24 -10.03 3.23
N ILE A 73 -3.45 -10.31 2.18
CA ILE A 73 -2.03 -9.92 2.11
C ILE A 73 -1.87 -8.41 2.32
N LEU A 74 -2.66 -7.60 1.61
CA LEU A 74 -2.64 -6.15 1.75
C LEU A 74 -2.96 -5.70 3.18
N TYR A 75 -3.96 -6.34 3.81
CA TYR A 75 -4.35 -6.04 5.17
C TYR A 75 -3.28 -6.41 6.19
N ARG A 76 -2.55 -7.51 5.99
CA ARG A 76 -1.42 -7.87 6.84
C ARG A 76 -0.24 -6.91 6.70
N LEU A 77 -0.04 -6.32 5.52
CA LEU A 77 0.91 -5.21 5.37
C LEU A 77 0.47 -3.99 6.18
N PHE A 78 -0.84 -3.69 6.24
CA PHE A 78 -1.35 -2.62 7.12
C PHE A 78 -1.28 -2.98 8.61
N ASP A 79 -1.48 -4.25 8.96
CA ASP A 79 -1.29 -4.75 10.32
C ASP A 79 0.18 -4.55 10.77
N ASP A 80 1.13 -4.65 9.84
CA ASP A 80 2.57 -4.31 10.03
C ASP A 80 2.87 -2.80 9.93
N GLY A 81 1.85 -1.95 9.87
CA GLY A 81 2.02 -0.51 9.79
C GLY A 81 2.47 0.03 8.43
N ALA A 82 2.36 -0.73 7.34
CA ALA A 82 2.72 -0.24 6.02
C ALA A 82 1.91 1.00 5.61
N GLY A 83 2.60 2.02 5.09
CA GLY A 83 1.98 3.14 4.40
C GLY A 83 1.39 2.73 3.05
N TYR A 84 0.55 3.60 2.46
CA TYR A 84 -0.10 3.34 1.17
C TYR A 84 0.88 3.03 0.04
N ASN A 85 2.03 3.73 0.03
CA ASN A 85 3.06 3.56 -1.01
C ASN A 85 3.72 2.18 -0.91
N ARG A 86 4.20 1.81 0.29
CA ARG A 86 4.79 0.49 0.54
C ARG A 86 3.81 -0.63 0.18
N ALA A 87 2.57 -0.52 0.63
CA ALA A 87 1.53 -1.53 0.38
C ALA A 87 1.14 -1.62 -1.11
N SER A 88 1.02 -0.48 -1.81
CA SER A 88 0.67 -0.45 -3.23
C SER A 88 1.77 -1.01 -4.12
N LYS A 89 3.04 -0.74 -3.80
CA LYS A 89 4.21 -1.29 -4.51
C LYS A 89 4.32 -2.80 -4.30
N ALA A 90 4.10 -3.29 -3.08
CA ALA A 90 4.20 -4.71 -2.76
C ALA A 90 3.25 -5.57 -3.62
N LEU A 91 2.02 -5.09 -3.86
CA LEU A 91 0.99 -5.82 -4.63
C LEU A 91 0.83 -5.33 -6.07
N SER A 92 1.65 -4.38 -6.52
CA SER A 92 1.51 -3.77 -7.85
C SER A 92 0.08 -3.28 -8.15
N ILE A 93 -0.46 -2.49 -7.22
CA ILE A 93 -1.76 -1.79 -7.34
C ILE A 93 -1.54 -0.27 -7.27
N THR A 94 -2.57 0.51 -7.62
CA THR A 94 -2.49 1.97 -7.47
C THR A 94 -2.52 2.36 -5.99
N GLN A 95 -1.87 3.49 -5.65
CA GLN A 95 -1.92 4.02 -4.29
C GLN A 95 -3.35 4.36 -3.84
N THR A 96 -4.19 4.82 -4.77
CA THR A 96 -5.63 5.04 -4.52
C THR A 96 -6.36 3.75 -4.16
N ALA A 97 -6.07 2.64 -4.85
CA ALA A 97 -6.63 1.34 -4.49
C ALA A 97 -6.18 0.89 -3.08
N ALA A 98 -4.91 1.07 -2.75
CA ALA A 98 -4.39 0.80 -1.41
C ALA A 98 -5.07 1.68 -0.34
N ARG A 99 -5.30 2.97 -0.61
CA ARG A 99 -6.02 3.89 0.29
C ARG A 99 -7.46 3.43 0.55
N ASN A 100 -8.20 3.11 -0.51
CA ASN A 100 -9.57 2.63 -0.39
C ASN A 100 -9.64 1.33 0.43
N ARG A 101 -8.67 0.43 0.25
CA ARG A 101 -8.56 -0.81 1.02
C ARG A 101 -8.19 -0.56 2.48
N LYS A 102 -7.33 0.42 2.79
CA LYS A 102 -7.03 0.78 4.18
C LYS A 102 -8.28 1.28 4.92
N SER A 103 -9.09 2.11 4.27
CA SER A 103 -10.36 2.54 4.88
C SER A 103 -11.34 1.39 5.12
N LEU A 104 -11.30 0.34 4.29
CA LEU A 104 -12.09 -0.87 4.52
C LEU A 104 -11.50 -1.72 5.67
N TRP A 105 -10.18 -1.86 5.73
CA TRP A 105 -9.46 -2.50 6.83
C TRP A 105 -9.78 -1.83 8.18
N GLU A 106 -9.79 -0.49 8.25
CA GLU A 106 -10.21 0.27 9.43
C GLU A 106 -11.64 -0.05 9.84
N LYS A 107 -12.58 -0.07 8.88
CA LYS A 107 -13.99 -0.43 9.12
C LYS A 107 -14.18 -1.87 9.60
N GLN A 108 -13.26 -2.77 9.24
CA GLN A 108 -13.26 -4.17 9.68
C GLN A 108 -12.63 -4.37 11.06
N GLY A 109 -12.20 -3.29 11.73
CA GLY A 109 -11.61 -3.32 13.07
C GLY A 109 -10.11 -3.00 13.11
N GLY A 110 -9.50 -2.68 11.96
CA GLY A 110 -8.08 -2.34 11.85
C GLY A 110 -7.19 -3.42 12.42
N LEU A 111 -6.32 -3.06 13.37
CA LEU A 111 -5.44 -4.00 14.07
C LEU A 111 -6.19 -5.13 14.80
N ASN A 112 -7.46 -4.90 15.15
CA ASN A 112 -8.33 -5.87 15.84
C ASN A 112 -9.29 -6.61 14.89
N ARG A 113 -9.14 -6.45 13.57
CA ARG A 113 -10.00 -7.15 12.59
C ARG A 113 -9.90 -8.66 12.74
N LYS A 114 -10.95 -9.36 12.32
CA LYS A 114 -10.88 -10.80 12.08
C LYS A 114 -9.98 -11.05 10.87
N ARG A 115 -8.89 -11.80 11.06
CA ARG A 115 -7.96 -12.15 9.99
C ARG A 115 -8.44 -13.40 9.28
N GLU A 116 -8.31 -13.39 7.97
CA GLU A 116 -8.53 -14.59 7.17
C GLU A 116 -7.23 -15.43 7.18
N PRO A 117 -7.34 -16.76 7.33
CA PRO A 117 -6.20 -17.65 7.25
C PRO A 117 -5.60 -17.60 5.83
N LEU A 118 -4.28 -17.64 5.75
CA LEU A 118 -3.53 -17.70 4.50
C LEU A 118 -2.65 -18.94 4.45
N ASP A 119 -2.33 -19.38 3.24
CA ASP A 119 -1.35 -20.43 2.96
C ASP A 119 0.06 -20.12 3.49
N ILE A 120 0.34 -18.86 3.82
CA ILE A 120 1.62 -18.46 4.40
C ILE A 120 1.68 -18.70 5.92
N ASP A 121 0.55 -18.96 6.59
CA ASP A 121 0.49 -19.15 8.04
C ASP A 121 1.07 -20.49 8.52
N GLU A 122 1.15 -21.45 7.60
CA GLU A 122 1.76 -22.77 7.84
C GLU A 122 3.28 -22.70 7.98
#